data_AF-A0A8H4VPA6-F1
#
_entry.id   AF-A0A8H4VPA6-F1
#
_cell.length_a   1.000
_cell.length_b   1.000
_cell.length_c   1.000
_cell.angle_alpha   90.00
_cell.angle_beta   90.00
_cell.angle_gamma   90.00
#
_symmetry.space_group_name_H-M   'P 1'
#
loop_
_entity.id
_entity.type
_entity.pdbx_description
1 polymer ?
#
loop_
_entity_poly.entity_id
_entity_poly.type
_entity_poly.pdbx_seq_one_letter_code
_entity_poly.pdbx_strand_id
1 'polypeptide(L)'
;MTNTSIMALPSSILTAILLFSRLVSSQMDNAAECSCFRTNESSSGYFTNHRFLDYRNVAPVPSAVPNVITNITNATNALATSDFFVDSDWTQDWTVQNWNNSDSMESSGATVLMVNSPNNVYIEKSTDNDPTYSTYLTLRTARLPGFQSAAEIDSVEKDYHYVSARFFARVTGSPGACAGMFTYLANDDPQKIQEADIEILTKDPRNAVQYTNQPSVNAQGNILTQATANTTVPFVRDWSVWNVYRVDWMPGMTSWYVNGQSVANIAFQTPRDPAGLIINMWSDGGSWTGNMSLYDEAYLQIQWMEVVYNTSGPYTGSSKRDVGFGASGTLEKRKGTPGCKVVCGIDEKVNVTGTPALLYNNTGMAPMGWKGDGMGSMVWIPLLLVGGAIFGYF
;
A
#
# COMPACT_ATOMS: atom_id res chain seq x y z
N MET A 1 -83.40 24.17 -0.53
CA MET A 1 -83.47 23.35 0.70
C MET A 1 -82.37 22.30 0.62
N THR A 2 -81.73 21.99 1.75
CA THR A 2 -80.60 21.05 1.94
C THR A 2 -79.27 21.53 1.36
N ASN A 3 -78.09 21.33 1.96
CA ASN A 3 -77.70 20.66 3.19
C ASN A 3 -76.28 21.17 3.57
N THR A 4 -75.99 21.23 4.86
CA THR A 4 -74.64 21.35 5.45
C THR A 4 -73.71 20.23 4.99
N SER A 5 -72.41 20.53 4.83
CA SER A 5 -71.31 19.66 5.28
C SER A 5 -69.96 20.37 5.18
N ILE A 6 -69.30 20.46 6.34
CA ILE A 6 -67.90 20.83 6.52
C ILE A 6 -67.04 19.68 5.99
N MET A 7 -66.13 19.93 5.06
CA MET A 7 -65.08 18.97 4.71
C MET A 7 -63.73 19.41 5.29
N ALA A 8 -63.16 18.48 6.03
CA ALA A 8 -61.88 18.53 6.69
C ALA A 8 -60.70 18.47 5.72
N LEU A 9 -59.59 19.11 6.12
CA LEU A 9 -58.26 18.87 5.59
C LEU A 9 -57.78 17.45 5.92
N PRO A 10 -57.04 16.81 5.00
CA PRO A 10 -55.97 15.90 5.38
C PRO A 10 -54.62 16.54 5.09
N SER A 11 -53.83 16.65 6.16
CA SER A 11 -52.38 16.81 6.15
C SER A 11 -51.71 15.68 5.38
N SER A 12 -50.80 15.98 4.46
CA SER A 12 -49.49 15.32 4.36
C SER A 12 -48.68 15.94 3.21
N ILE A 13 -47.77 16.83 3.60
CA ILE A 13 -46.62 17.23 2.78
C ILE A 13 -45.71 16.00 2.73
N LEU A 14 -45.68 15.32 1.58
CA LEU A 14 -44.66 14.29 1.31
C LEU A 14 -43.40 15.01 0.84
N THR A 15 -42.60 15.51 1.79
CA THR A 15 -41.22 15.87 1.53
C THR A 15 -40.46 14.56 1.26
N ALA A 16 -40.33 14.21 -0.02
CA ALA A 16 -39.39 13.17 -0.44
C ALA A 16 -37.98 13.72 -0.19
N ILE A 17 -37.45 13.45 1.01
CA ILE A 17 -36.03 13.58 1.28
C ILE A 17 -35.36 12.49 0.45
N LEU A 18 -34.94 12.84 -0.77
CA LEU A 18 -33.90 12.12 -1.48
C LEU A 18 -32.63 12.24 -0.63
N LEU A 19 -32.48 11.34 0.34
CA LEU A 19 -31.18 10.98 0.86
C LEU A 19 -30.43 10.36 -0.32
N PHE A 20 -29.81 11.21 -1.13
CA PHE A 20 -28.63 10.81 -1.87
C PHE A 20 -27.59 10.50 -0.79
N SER A 21 -27.58 9.25 -0.34
CA SER A 21 -26.38 8.64 0.22
C SER A 21 -25.32 8.78 -0.87
N ARG A 22 -24.51 9.84 -0.78
CA ARG A 22 -23.26 9.95 -1.50
C ARG A 22 -22.39 8.81 -0.97
N LEU A 23 -22.51 7.64 -1.58
CA LEU A 23 -21.54 6.57 -1.41
C LEU A 23 -20.32 6.97 -2.23
N VAL A 24 -19.57 7.94 -1.72
CA VAL A 24 -18.14 8.04 -2.03
C VAL A 24 -17.49 7.00 -1.13
N SER A 25 -17.63 5.71 -1.47
CA SER A 25 -16.94 4.68 -0.69
C SER A 25 -15.52 4.57 -1.24
N SER A 26 -14.61 5.39 -0.71
CA SER A 26 -13.16 5.14 -0.84
C SER A 26 -12.56 4.48 0.40
N GLN A 27 -13.41 4.10 1.36
CA GLN A 27 -12.96 3.69 2.67
C GLN A 27 -13.87 2.60 3.22
N MET A 28 -13.29 1.43 3.47
CA MET A 28 -13.83 0.52 4.47
C MET A 28 -12.64 0.05 5.29
N ASP A 29 -12.46 0.61 6.49
CA ASP A 29 -11.73 -0.08 7.55
C ASP A 29 -12.62 -1.25 8.00
N ASN A 30 -12.68 -2.29 7.18
CA ASN A 30 -13.48 -3.51 7.37
C ASN A 30 -12.96 -4.38 8.53
N ALA A 31 -12.06 -3.84 9.33
CA ALA A 31 -11.27 -4.55 10.30
C ALA A 31 -11.49 -4.07 11.74
N ALA A 32 -12.63 -3.44 12.03
CA ALA A 32 -12.94 -2.92 13.36
C ALA A 32 -12.80 -3.95 14.51
N GLU A 33 -12.89 -5.25 14.20
CA GLU A 33 -12.71 -6.34 15.16
C GLU A 33 -11.26 -6.85 15.27
N CYS A 34 -10.39 -6.50 14.31
CA CYS A 34 -9.02 -6.97 14.21
C CYS A 34 -8.07 -6.09 15.04
N SER A 35 -7.20 -6.72 15.82
CA SER A 35 -6.12 -6.00 16.53
C SER A 35 -4.79 -6.03 15.80
N CYS A 36 -4.60 -7.03 14.93
CA CYS A 36 -3.43 -7.18 14.09
C CYS A 36 -3.80 -7.88 12.78
N PHE A 37 -3.00 -7.64 11.77
CA PHE A 37 -3.09 -8.21 10.44
C PHE A 37 -1.88 -9.09 10.17
N ARG A 38 -2.06 -10.12 9.37
CA ARG A 38 -0.96 -10.86 8.77
C ARG A 38 -1.22 -11.10 7.30
N THR A 39 -0.13 -11.25 6.58
CA THR A 39 -0.15 -11.78 5.22
C THR A 39 -0.16 -13.30 5.25
N ASN A 40 -0.27 -13.93 4.09
CA ASN A 40 0.04 -15.35 3.93
C ASN A 40 1.50 -15.67 4.33
N GLU A 41 1.83 -16.96 4.36
CA GLU A 41 3.14 -17.50 4.75
C GLU A 41 4.34 -16.98 3.92
N SER A 42 4.12 -16.23 2.83
CA SER A 42 5.21 -15.61 2.09
C SER A 42 5.90 -14.48 2.87
N SER A 43 5.23 -13.90 3.86
CA SER A 43 5.79 -12.93 4.81
C SER A 43 5.36 -13.31 6.23
N SER A 44 6.31 -13.52 7.14
CA SER A 44 6.03 -13.97 8.51
C SER A 44 5.70 -12.82 9.49
N GLY A 45 5.26 -11.67 8.97
CA GLY A 45 5.03 -10.45 9.74
C GLY A 45 3.61 -10.29 10.28
N TYR A 46 3.50 -9.65 11.44
CA TYR A 46 2.25 -9.06 11.93
C TYR A 46 2.30 -7.55 11.77
N PHE A 47 1.16 -6.97 11.43
CA PHE A 47 0.97 -5.54 11.23
C PHE A 47 -0.14 -5.02 12.13
N THR A 48 -0.02 -3.79 12.61
CA THR A 48 -1.04 -3.19 13.50
C THR A 48 -2.07 -2.34 12.76
N ASN A 49 -1.78 -1.95 11.52
CA ASN A 49 -2.65 -1.10 10.72
C ASN A 49 -3.00 -1.79 9.39
N HIS A 50 -4.20 -1.49 8.89
CA HIS A 50 -4.72 -1.94 7.60
C HIS A 50 -5.42 -0.78 6.92
N ARG A 51 -5.15 -0.61 5.62
CA ARG A 51 -5.83 0.35 4.75
C ARG A 51 -6.17 -0.33 3.44
N PHE A 52 -7.44 -0.24 3.05
CA PHE A 52 -7.91 -0.66 1.74
C PHE A 52 -8.53 0.53 1.01
N LEU A 53 -8.01 0.81 -0.18
CA LEU A 53 -8.40 1.93 -1.03
C LEU A 53 -8.98 1.34 -2.32
N ASP A 54 -10.26 1.57 -2.58
CA ASP A 54 -10.99 0.98 -3.71
C ASP A 54 -11.44 2.05 -4.70
N TYR A 55 -10.96 1.95 -5.94
CA TYR A 55 -11.29 2.87 -7.03
C TYR A 55 -12.17 2.23 -8.09
N ARG A 56 -12.62 0.98 -7.89
CA ARG A 56 -13.37 0.22 -8.90
C ARG A 56 -14.72 0.83 -9.25
N ASN A 57 -15.37 1.54 -8.32
CA ASN A 57 -16.74 2.04 -8.51
C ASN A 57 -16.96 3.40 -7.82
N VAL A 58 -16.08 4.37 -8.10
CA VAL A 58 -16.19 5.73 -7.54
C VAL A 58 -17.36 6.48 -8.19
N ALA A 59 -18.23 7.04 -7.36
CA ALA A 59 -19.37 7.84 -7.78
C ALA A 59 -19.16 9.34 -7.45
N PRO A 60 -19.60 10.26 -8.32
CA PRO A 60 -20.18 10.02 -9.64
C PRO A 60 -19.12 9.55 -10.64
N VAL A 61 -19.50 8.64 -11.54
CA VAL A 61 -18.61 8.17 -12.62
C VAL A 61 -18.25 9.38 -13.50
N PRO A 62 -16.95 9.70 -13.69
CA PRO A 62 -16.53 10.82 -14.50
C PRO A 62 -17.03 10.70 -15.95
N SER A 63 -17.47 11.81 -16.53
CA SER A 63 -17.99 11.86 -17.89
C SER A 63 -16.90 11.97 -18.95
N ALA A 64 -15.72 12.47 -18.59
CA ALA A 64 -14.58 12.64 -19.48
C ALA A 64 -13.25 12.63 -18.70
N VAL A 65 -12.17 12.31 -19.41
CA VAL A 65 -10.79 12.46 -18.91
C VAL A 65 -10.38 13.94 -18.95
N PRO A 66 -9.71 14.48 -17.90
CA PRO A 66 -9.20 15.85 -17.93
C PRO A 66 -8.19 16.07 -19.06
N ASN A 67 -8.39 17.12 -19.85
CA ASN A 67 -7.45 17.53 -20.90
C ASN A 67 -6.09 17.87 -20.29
N VAL A 68 -5.00 17.49 -20.95
CA VAL A 68 -3.64 17.86 -20.51
C VAL A 68 -3.48 19.38 -20.50
N ILE A 69 -2.91 19.91 -19.41
CA ILE A 69 -2.59 21.34 -19.30
C ILE A 69 -1.24 21.59 -19.97
N THR A 70 -1.24 22.43 -21.01
CA THR A 70 -0.07 22.65 -21.88
C THR A 70 0.86 23.78 -21.41
N ASN A 71 0.49 24.50 -20.35
CA ASN A 71 1.30 25.57 -19.75
C ASN A 71 1.87 25.11 -18.40
N ILE A 72 3.18 25.29 -18.19
CA ILE A 72 3.90 24.84 -16.99
C ILE A 72 3.27 25.40 -15.70
N THR A 73 3.08 26.71 -15.61
CA THR A 73 2.53 27.35 -14.40
C THR A 73 1.13 26.86 -14.10
N ASN A 74 0.28 26.70 -15.11
CA ASN A 74 -1.07 26.19 -14.92
C ASN A 74 -1.07 24.69 -14.57
N ALA A 75 -0.12 23.92 -15.08
CA ALA A 75 0.02 22.50 -14.74
C ALA A 75 0.45 22.32 -13.28
N THR A 76 1.43 23.09 -12.83
CA THR A 76 1.86 23.16 -11.42
C THR A 76 0.72 23.59 -10.49
N ASN A 77 -0.06 24.61 -10.88
CA ASN A 77 -1.13 25.14 -10.03
C ASN A 77 -2.51 24.56 -10.38
N ALA A 78 -2.55 23.40 -11.02
CA ALA A 78 -3.81 22.78 -11.39
C ALA A 78 -4.64 22.46 -10.15
N LEU A 79 -5.97 22.64 -10.26
CA LEU A 79 -6.89 22.18 -9.22
C LEU A 79 -7.05 20.66 -9.30
N ALA A 80 -7.54 20.07 -8.22
CA ALA A 80 -8.00 18.70 -8.20
C ALA A 80 -9.01 18.42 -9.33
N THR A 81 -8.92 17.25 -9.94
CA THR A 81 -9.74 16.88 -11.11
C THR A 81 -11.19 16.56 -10.76
N SER A 82 -11.48 16.31 -9.48
CA SER A 82 -12.84 16.15 -8.94
C SER A 82 -12.84 16.31 -7.42
N ASP A 83 -14.04 16.45 -6.84
CA ASP A 83 -14.24 16.54 -5.39
C ASP A 83 -13.67 15.33 -4.62
N PHE A 84 -13.52 14.18 -5.29
CA PHE A 84 -12.91 12.98 -4.72
C PHE A 84 -11.51 13.23 -4.13
N PHE A 85 -10.68 14.04 -4.80
CA PHE A 85 -9.29 14.28 -4.40
C PHE A 85 -9.13 15.38 -3.36
N VAL A 86 -10.21 16.06 -2.98
CA VAL A 86 -10.23 17.05 -1.89
C VAL A 86 -11.07 16.59 -0.70
N ASP A 87 -11.69 15.42 -0.82
CA ASP A 87 -12.43 14.79 0.27
C ASP A 87 -11.48 14.33 1.38
N SER A 88 -11.94 14.40 2.63
CA SER A 88 -11.16 13.97 3.79
C SER A 88 -10.76 12.50 3.71
N ASP A 89 -11.63 11.65 3.13
CA ASP A 89 -11.39 10.21 3.05
C ASP A 89 -10.19 9.87 2.16
N TRP A 90 -9.91 10.72 1.17
CA TRP A 90 -8.73 10.57 0.31
C TRP A 90 -7.53 11.36 0.85
N THR A 91 -7.75 12.61 1.28
CA THR A 91 -6.67 13.52 1.71
C THR A 91 -6.04 13.16 3.06
N GLN A 92 -6.67 12.28 3.84
CA GLN A 92 -6.03 11.71 5.03
C GLN A 92 -4.91 10.70 4.70
N ASP A 93 -4.96 10.10 3.50
CA ASP A 93 -4.05 9.04 3.09
C ASP A 93 -3.05 9.54 2.06
N TRP A 94 -3.46 10.47 1.18
CA TRP A 94 -2.65 10.92 0.05
C TRP A 94 -2.58 12.44 -0.11
N THR A 95 -1.44 12.91 -0.61
CA THR A 95 -1.24 14.27 -1.10
C THR A 95 -0.81 14.22 -2.56
N VAL A 96 -1.54 14.91 -3.43
CA VAL A 96 -1.14 15.08 -4.84
C VAL A 96 0.00 16.08 -4.93
N GLN A 97 1.07 15.71 -5.62
CA GLN A 97 2.26 16.55 -5.77
C GLN A 97 2.15 17.52 -6.95
N ASN A 98 2.83 18.66 -6.81
CA ASN A 98 2.90 19.70 -7.83
C ASN A 98 4.31 20.28 -8.06
N TRP A 99 5.34 19.63 -7.51
CA TRP A 99 6.73 20.02 -7.69
C TRP A 99 7.22 19.75 -9.12
N ASN A 100 8.40 20.30 -9.46
CA ASN A 100 9.08 20.04 -10.72
C ASN A 100 10.58 19.78 -10.49
N ASN A 101 11.28 19.23 -11.48
CA ASN A 101 12.69 18.83 -11.33
C ASN A 101 13.70 19.91 -11.78
N SER A 102 13.32 21.20 -11.89
CA SER A 102 14.22 22.25 -12.42
C SER A 102 15.57 22.31 -11.71
N ASP A 103 15.56 22.07 -10.40
CA ASP A 103 16.74 22.22 -9.54
C ASP A 103 17.64 20.97 -9.56
N SER A 104 17.17 19.87 -10.17
CA SER A 104 17.87 18.58 -10.21
C SER A 104 18.08 18.04 -11.63
N MET A 105 17.74 18.80 -12.68
CA MET A 105 17.87 18.31 -14.06
C MET A 105 19.31 17.92 -14.42
N GLU A 106 20.29 18.74 -14.06
CA GLU A 106 21.69 18.47 -14.36
C GLU A 106 22.20 17.23 -13.63
N SER A 107 21.88 17.09 -12.33
CA SER A 107 22.36 15.99 -11.50
C SER A 107 21.65 14.66 -11.78
N SER A 108 20.38 14.69 -12.19
CA SER A 108 19.61 13.51 -12.59
C SER A 108 19.88 13.06 -14.03
N GLY A 109 20.45 13.95 -14.87
CA GLY A 109 20.58 13.70 -16.30
C GLY A 109 19.27 13.82 -17.08
N ALA A 110 18.26 14.47 -16.49
CA ALA A 110 17.00 14.78 -17.16
C ALA A 110 17.25 15.66 -18.40
N THR A 111 16.66 15.29 -19.53
CA THR A 111 16.77 16.07 -20.78
C THR A 111 15.55 16.94 -21.02
N VAL A 112 14.50 16.76 -20.23
CA VAL A 112 13.21 17.44 -20.31
C VAL A 112 12.80 17.87 -18.91
N LEU A 113 12.32 19.11 -18.78
CA LEU A 113 11.70 19.58 -17.54
C LEU A 113 10.48 18.71 -17.23
N MET A 114 10.45 18.08 -16.07
CA MET A 114 9.33 17.30 -15.57
C MET A 114 8.55 18.13 -14.55
N VAL A 115 7.22 18.15 -14.69
CA VAL A 115 6.32 18.90 -13.81
C VAL A 115 5.20 17.97 -13.35
N ASN A 116 5.14 17.67 -12.06
CA ASN A 116 3.98 17.01 -11.48
C ASN A 116 2.78 17.95 -11.54
N SER A 117 1.66 17.44 -12.05
CA SER A 117 0.44 18.22 -12.19
C SER A 117 -0.73 17.49 -11.52
N PRO A 118 -1.47 18.17 -10.62
CA PRO A 118 -2.70 17.60 -10.07
C PRO A 118 -3.73 17.18 -11.14
N ASN A 119 -3.70 17.79 -12.32
CA ASN A 119 -4.55 17.44 -13.45
C ASN A 119 -4.25 16.06 -14.06
N ASN A 120 -3.13 15.44 -13.70
CA ASN A 120 -2.76 14.10 -14.15
C ASN A 120 -3.12 12.99 -13.15
N VAL A 121 -3.74 13.34 -12.02
CA VAL A 121 -4.32 12.39 -11.07
C VAL A 121 -5.84 12.50 -11.20
N TYR A 122 -6.49 11.46 -11.70
CA TYR A 122 -7.94 11.47 -11.92
C TYR A 122 -8.57 10.10 -11.78
N ILE A 123 -9.87 10.08 -11.46
CA ILE A 123 -10.70 8.89 -11.61
C ILE A 123 -11.10 8.81 -13.08
N GLU A 124 -10.95 7.64 -13.66
CA GLU A 124 -11.26 7.38 -15.06
C GLU A 124 -12.38 6.35 -15.17
N LYS A 125 -13.30 6.58 -16.10
CA LYS A 125 -14.36 5.61 -16.42
C LYS A 125 -13.76 4.44 -17.20
N SER A 126 -14.03 3.22 -16.75
CA SER A 126 -13.61 2.01 -17.45
C SER A 126 -14.27 1.88 -18.82
N THR A 127 -13.48 1.47 -19.80
CA THR A 127 -13.93 1.03 -21.13
C THR A 127 -13.74 -0.48 -21.34
N ASP A 128 -13.24 -1.18 -20.33
CA ASP A 128 -13.03 -2.62 -20.40
C ASP A 128 -14.37 -3.36 -20.38
N ASN A 129 -14.44 -4.53 -21.02
CA ASN A 129 -15.62 -5.39 -21.02
C ASN A 129 -15.67 -6.26 -19.75
N ASP A 130 -15.65 -5.62 -18.59
CA ASP A 130 -15.73 -6.26 -17.28
C ASP A 130 -16.76 -5.51 -16.40
N PRO A 131 -17.88 -6.14 -16.02
CA PRO A 131 -18.92 -5.48 -15.25
C PRO A 131 -18.59 -5.32 -13.75
N THR A 132 -17.44 -5.85 -13.28
CA THR A 132 -17.08 -5.83 -11.85
C THR A 132 -16.50 -4.48 -11.38
N TYR A 133 -16.12 -3.61 -12.31
CA TYR A 133 -15.67 -2.25 -12.03
C TYR A 133 -16.14 -1.28 -13.13
N SER A 134 -16.44 -0.05 -12.73
CA SER A 134 -16.85 1.04 -13.62
C SER A 134 -15.82 2.17 -13.69
N THR A 135 -14.87 2.22 -12.76
CA THR A 135 -13.81 3.23 -12.68
C THR A 135 -12.47 2.64 -12.22
N TYR A 136 -11.41 3.44 -12.30
CA TYR A 136 -10.12 3.22 -11.64
C TYR A 136 -9.42 4.56 -11.41
N LEU A 137 -8.41 4.58 -10.53
CA LEU A 137 -7.49 5.72 -10.39
C LEU A 137 -6.48 5.70 -11.55
N THR A 138 -6.22 6.85 -12.15
CA THR A 138 -5.23 7.02 -13.21
C THR A 138 -4.22 8.10 -12.82
N LEU A 139 -2.93 7.75 -12.94
CA LEU A 139 -1.81 8.67 -12.97
C LEU A 139 -1.27 8.72 -14.40
N ARG A 140 -1.25 9.93 -14.99
CA ARG A 140 -0.79 10.15 -16.37
C ARG A 140 0.56 10.86 -16.41
N THR A 141 1.40 10.48 -17.36
CA THR A 141 2.45 11.35 -17.89
C THR A 141 2.21 11.65 -19.37
N ALA A 142 2.52 12.88 -19.80
CA ALA A 142 2.30 13.35 -21.16
C ALA A 142 3.46 14.21 -21.64
N ARG A 143 3.98 13.91 -22.84
CA ARG A 143 5.07 14.68 -23.45
C ARG A 143 4.52 15.88 -24.19
N LEU A 144 4.84 17.08 -23.71
CA LEU A 144 4.46 18.35 -24.35
C LEU A 144 5.68 19.00 -25.01
N PRO A 145 5.50 19.97 -25.93
CA PRO A 145 6.62 20.64 -26.60
C PRO A 145 7.64 21.27 -25.63
N GLY A 146 7.17 21.81 -24.50
CA GLY A 146 8.02 22.51 -23.53
C GLY A 146 8.48 21.70 -22.33
N PHE A 147 7.74 20.66 -21.94
CA PHE A 147 7.99 19.92 -20.69
C PHE A 147 7.34 18.53 -20.74
N GLN A 148 7.68 17.67 -19.80
CA GLN A 148 6.93 16.45 -19.49
C GLN A 148 5.98 16.76 -18.34
N SER A 149 4.68 16.59 -18.56
CA SER A 149 3.72 16.59 -17.45
C SER A 149 3.72 15.21 -16.80
N ALA A 150 3.77 15.14 -15.48
CA ALA A 150 3.83 13.89 -14.70
C ALA A 150 2.74 13.88 -13.61
N ALA A 151 2.63 12.76 -12.90
CA ALA A 151 1.75 12.59 -11.77
C ALA A 151 2.48 11.89 -10.63
N GLU A 152 2.28 12.37 -9.42
CA GLU A 152 2.76 11.74 -8.20
C GLU A 152 1.77 11.97 -7.05
N ILE A 153 1.55 10.91 -6.28
CA ILE A 153 0.85 10.97 -5.00
C ILE A 153 1.75 10.42 -3.91
N ASP A 154 1.74 11.12 -2.79
CA ASP A 154 2.54 10.83 -1.61
C ASP A 154 1.61 10.42 -0.48
N SER A 155 1.98 9.40 0.28
CA SER A 155 1.28 9.10 1.50
C SER A 155 1.40 10.26 2.50
N VAL A 156 0.33 10.52 3.24
CA VAL A 156 0.36 11.43 4.39
C VAL A 156 1.10 10.79 5.57
N GLU A 157 0.89 9.49 5.79
CA GLU A 157 1.70 8.70 6.73
C GLU A 157 3.14 8.60 6.19
N LYS A 158 4.11 9.07 6.99
CA LYS A 158 5.55 9.01 6.69
C LYS A 158 6.32 8.12 7.66
N ASP A 159 5.62 7.49 8.62
CA ASP A 159 6.15 6.57 9.62
C ASP A 159 5.81 5.11 9.29
N TYR A 160 5.71 4.74 8.01
CA TYR A 160 5.62 3.32 7.67
C TYR A 160 6.92 2.63 8.07
N HIS A 161 6.85 1.66 8.97
CA HIS A 161 8.01 0.92 9.47
C HIS A 161 7.75 -0.57 9.43
N TYR A 162 8.19 -1.20 8.34
CA TYR A 162 7.71 -2.47 7.81
C TYR A 162 6.31 -2.38 7.22
N VAL A 163 6.18 -2.87 5.99
CA VAL A 163 4.99 -2.70 5.15
C VAL A 163 4.80 -3.94 4.31
N SER A 164 3.55 -4.32 4.10
CA SER A 164 3.15 -5.15 2.98
C SER A 164 2.09 -4.39 2.17
N ALA A 165 2.46 -3.91 0.99
CA ALA A 165 1.61 -3.11 0.11
C ALA A 165 1.29 -3.87 -1.18
N ARG A 166 0.02 -3.87 -1.59
CA ARG A 166 -0.49 -4.47 -2.83
C ARG A 166 -1.12 -3.38 -3.70
N PHE A 167 -0.83 -3.44 -4.99
CA PHE A 167 -1.38 -2.56 -6.01
C PHE A 167 -1.99 -3.42 -7.11
N PHE A 168 -3.31 -3.37 -7.29
CA PHE A 168 -3.95 -3.98 -8.45
C PHE A 168 -3.96 -3.00 -9.59
N ALA A 169 -2.94 -3.12 -10.44
CA ALA A 169 -2.56 -2.07 -11.38
C ALA A 169 -2.24 -2.63 -12.77
N ARG A 170 -2.25 -1.73 -13.76
CA ARG A 170 -1.69 -1.94 -15.10
C ARG A 170 -1.03 -0.65 -15.58
N VAL A 171 -0.08 -0.80 -16.49
CA VAL A 171 0.58 0.33 -17.17
C VAL A 171 0.19 0.31 -18.65
N THR A 172 -0.11 1.45 -19.24
CA THR A 172 -0.48 1.53 -20.68
C THR A 172 0.14 2.77 -21.33
N GLY A 173 0.05 2.84 -22.66
CA GLY A 173 0.54 3.97 -23.45
C GLY A 173 1.92 3.77 -24.06
N SER A 174 2.58 4.88 -24.36
CA SER A 174 3.80 4.93 -25.17
C SER A 174 5.09 4.63 -24.39
N PRO A 175 6.16 4.19 -25.10
CA PRO A 175 7.49 4.07 -24.50
C PRO A 175 8.05 5.44 -24.07
N GLY A 176 8.93 5.41 -23.06
CA GLY A 176 9.61 6.61 -22.56
C GLY A 176 9.12 7.11 -21.20
N ALA A 177 8.52 6.25 -20.37
CA ALA A 177 8.06 6.58 -19.02
C ALA A 177 8.37 5.49 -18.00
N CYS A 178 8.29 5.85 -16.72
CA CYS A 178 8.34 4.94 -15.58
C CYS A 178 7.05 5.06 -14.75
N ALA A 179 6.44 3.93 -14.43
CA ALA A 179 5.48 3.83 -13.33
C ALA A 179 6.20 3.34 -12.08
N GLY A 180 6.19 4.14 -11.01
CA GLY A 180 6.82 3.82 -9.74
C GLY A 180 5.78 3.57 -8.64
N MET A 181 5.97 2.52 -7.85
CA MET A 181 5.27 2.27 -6.58
C MET A 181 6.32 1.87 -5.55
N PHE A 182 6.63 2.75 -4.60
CA PHE A 182 7.84 2.61 -3.80
C PHE A 182 7.73 3.25 -2.41
N THR A 183 8.43 2.67 -1.44
CA THR A 183 8.64 3.36 -0.16
C THR A 183 9.81 4.32 -0.28
N TYR A 184 9.77 5.48 0.37
CA TYR A 184 10.83 6.48 0.25
C TYR A 184 11.09 7.23 1.55
N LEU A 185 12.36 7.33 1.92
CA LEU A 185 12.90 8.22 2.94
C LEU A 185 14.04 9.03 2.35
N ALA A 186 13.79 10.33 2.20
CA ALA A 186 14.76 11.28 1.66
C ALA A 186 16.00 11.42 2.56
N ASN A 187 17.14 11.73 1.94
CA ASN A 187 18.33 12.18 2.62
C ASN A 187 19.15 13.10 1.72
N ASP A 188 19.80 14.11 2.30
CA ASP A 188 20.72 15.00 1.56
C ASP A 188 21.96 14.25 1.03
N ASP A 189 22.32 13.14 1.67
CA ASP A 189 23.34 12.22 1.21
C ASP A 189 22.67 11.08 0.41
N PRO A 190 22.85 11.01 -0.93
CA PRO A 190 22.22 9.97 -1.76
C PRO A 190 22.58 8.54 -1.32
N GLN A 191 23.67 8.36 -0.59
CA GLN A 191 24.08 7.06 -0.06
C GLN A 191 23.30 6.63 1.19
N LYS A 192 22.45 7.52 1.73
CA LYS A 192 21.61 7.30 2.91
C LYS A 192 20.11 7.39 2.62
N ILE A 193 19.74 7.61 1.37
CA ILE A 193 18.36 7.41 0.91
C ILE A 193 17.98 5.96 1.22
N GLN A 194 16.75 5.76 1.66
CA GLN A 194 16.19 4.43 1.89
C GLN A 194 14.90 4.32 1.11
N GLU A 195 14.89 3.35 0.20
CA GLU A 195 13.78 3.20 -0.74
C GLU A 195 13.71 1.76 -1.25
N ALA A 196 12.49 1.32 -1.57
CA ALA A 196 12.20 0.00 -2.07
C ALA A 196 11.18 0.09 -3.20
N ASP A 197 11.60 -0.34 -4.38
CA ASP A 197 11.01 0.05 -5.65
C ASP A 197 10.25 -1.07 -6.33
N ILE A 198 9.13 -0.70 -6.95
CA ILE A 198 8.55 -1.42 -8.09
C ILE A 198 8.49 -0.42 -9.25
N GLU A 199 9.31 -0.65 -10.27
CA GLU A 199 9.42 0.23 -11.43
C GLU A 199 9.11 -0.50 -12.73
N ILE A 200 8.17 0.05 -13.49
CA ILE A 200 7.79 -0.46 -14.81
C ILE A 200 8.17 0.58 -15.86
N LEU A 201 9.19 0.27 -16.66
CA LEU A 201 9.66 1.12 -17.75
C LEU A 201 8.89 0.80 -19.03
N THR A 202 8.15 1.77 -19.58
CA THR A 202 7.31 1.53 -20.76
C THR A 202 8.12 1.31 -22.04
N LYS A 203 9.42 1.65 -22.03
CA LYS A 203 10.37 1.35 -23.12
C LYS A 203 10.88 -0.10 -23.11
N ASP A 204 10.78 -0.77 -21.97
CA ASP A 204 11.33 -2.11 -21.78
C ASP A 204 10.33 -3.19 -22.25
N PRO A 205 10.77 -4.46 -22.40
CA PRO A 205 9.87 -5.54 -22.74
C PRO A 205 8.63 -5.57 -21.83
N ARG A 206 7.46 -5.86 -22.41
CA ARG A 206 6.19 -5.73 -21.67
C ARG A 206 6.03 -6.67 -20.48
N ASN A 207 6.89 -7.65 -20.32
CA ASN A 207 6.92 -8.52 -19.15
C ASN A 207 8.00 -8.11 -18.15
N ALA A 208 8.85 -7.12 -18.41
CA ALA A 208 9.93 -6.72 -17.51
C ALA A 208 9.44 -5.75 -16.43
N VAL A 209 9.87 -6.00 -15.19
CA VAL A 209 9.68 -5.11 -14.04
C VAL A 209 10.99 -5.05 -13.28
N GLN A 210 11.36 -3.86 -12.83
CA GLN A 210 12.55 -3.61 -12.06
C GLN A 210 12.20 -3.46 -10.58
N TYR A 211 12.93 -4.20 -9.74
CA TYR A 211 12.80 -4.16 -8.29
C TYR A 211 14.14 -3.75 -7.70
N THR A 212 14.15 -2.75 -6.83
CA THR A 212 15.39 -2.18 -6.30
C THR A 212 15.21 -1.83 -4.83
N ASN A 213 16.27 -1.99 -4.04
CA ASN A 213 16.44 -1.25 -2.80
C ASN A 213 17.50 -0.16 -3.05
N GLN A 214 17.20 1.10 -2.77
CA GLN A 214 18.19 2.18 -2.93
C GLN A 214 19.07 2.34 -1.68
N PRO A 215 20.32 2.81 -1.84
CA PRO A 215 20.97 3.18 -3.09
C PRO A 215 21.49 1.96 -3.88
N SER A 216 21.19 1.94 -5.17
CA SER A 216 21.67 0.93 -6.14
C SER A 216 23.01 1.28 -6.79
N VAL A 217 23.58 2.43 -6.45
CA VAL A 217 24.92 2.87 -6.88
C VAL A 217 25.74 3.32 -5.66
N ASN A 218 27.03 3.00 -5.66
CA ASN A 218 27.93 3.47 -4.60
C ASN A 218 28.39 4.91 -4.83
N ALA A 219 29.10 5.48 -3.85
CA ALA A 219 29.63 6.84 -3.91
C ALA A 219 30.60 7.13 -5.09
N GLN A 220 31.12 6.09 -5.74
CA GLN A 220 31.96 6.22 -6.95
C GLN A 220 31.15 6.06 -8.25
N GLY A 221 29.83 5.94 -8.16
CA GLY A 221 28.92 5.75 -9.30
C GLY A 221 28.90 4.32 -9.85
N ASN A 222 29.47 3.34 -9.15
CA ASN A 222 29.43 1.95 -9.60
C ASN A 222 28.11 1.29 -9.20
N ILE A 223 27.53 0.52 -10.11
CA ILE A 223 26.30 -0.24 -9.91
C ILE A 223 26.52 -1.32 -8.84
N LEU A 224 25.64 -1.36 -7.86
CA LEU A 224 25.53 -2.38 -6.83
C LEU A 224 24.48 -3.40 -7.27
N THR A 225 24.88 -4.36 -8.11
CA THR A 225 23.95 -5.33 -8.73
C THR A 225 23.15 -6.18 -7.72
N GLN A 226 23.60 -6.26 -6.46
CA GLN A 226 22.90 -6.95 -5.37
C GLN A 226 21.68 -6.17 -4.86
N ALA A 227 21.58 -4.87 -5.19
CA ALA A 227 20.50 -3.99 -4.78
C ALA A 227 19.28 -4.08 -5.71
N THR A 228 19.40 -4.73 -6.87
CA THR A 228 18.41 -4.70 -7.94
C THR A 228 18.16 -6.09 -8.51
N ALA A 229 16.92 -6.37 -8.88
CA ALA A 229 16.53 -7.53 -9.67
C ALA A 229 15.60 -7.11 -10.82
N ASN A 230 16.00 -7.42 -12.05
CA ASN A 230 15.16 -7.26 -13.23
C ASN A 230 14.50 -8.60 -13.53
N THR A 231 13.18 -8.65 -13.41
CA THR A 231 12.45 -9.92 -13.45
C THR A 231 11.22 -9.80 -14.33
N THR A 232 10.64 -10.95 -14.66
CA THR A 232 9.49 -11.00 -15.57
C THR A 232 8.19 -11.19 -14.81
N VAL A 233 7.13 -10.50 -15.22
CA VAL A 233 5.75 -10.80 -14.85
C VAL A 233 5.46 -12.28 -15.18
N PRO A 234 5.10 -13.12 -14.19
CA PRO A 234 4.89 -14.55 -14.39
C PRO A 234 3.66 -14.87 -15.27
N PHE A 235 3.64 -16.09 -15.83
CA PHE A 235 2.49 -16.69 -16.53
C PHE A 235 1.98 -15.97 -17.79
N VAL A 236 2.90 -15.41 -18.60
CA VAL A 236 2.59 -14.83 -19.92
C VAL A 236 1.67 -13.59 -19.84
N ARG A 237 1.47 -13.02 -18.65
CA ARG A 237 0.86 -11.69 -18.52
C ARG A 237 1.93 -10.64 -18.68
N ASP A 238 1.59 -9.57 -19.39
CA ASP A 238 2.43 -8.40 -19.52
C ASP A 238 1.95 -7.33 -18.51
N TRP A 239 2.72 -6.25 -18.30
CA TRP A 239 2.32 -5.19 -17.37
C TRP A 239 1.13 -4.34 -17.88
N SER A 240 0.69 -4.56 -19.12
CA SER A 240 -0.44 -3.84 -19.72
C SER A 240 -1.81 -4.44 -19.40
N VAL A 241 -1.83 -5.61 -18.77
CA VAL A 241 -3.03 -6.18 -18.15
C VAL A 241 -2.99 -6.00 -16.64
N TRP A 242 -4.14 -6.15 -15.99
CA TRP A 242 -4.26 -6.04 -14.55
C TRP A 242 -3.46 -7.14 -13.83
N ASN A 243 -2.53 -6.71 -12.98
CA ASN A 243 -1.71 -7.56 -12.13
C ASN A 243 -1.73 -7.04 -10.69
N VAL A 244 -1.59 -7.93 -9.72
CA VAL A 244 -1.34 -7.56 -8.32
C VAL A 244 0.16 -7.50 -8.10
N TYR A 245 0.70 -6.29 -7.99
CA TYR A 245 2.08 -6.05 -7.58
C TYR A 245 2.12 -5.92 -6.07
N ARG A 246 3.04 -6.64 -5.41
CA ARG A 246 3.19 -6.61 -3.96
C ARG A 246 4.64 -6.41 -3.57
N VAL A 247 4.87 -5.55 -2.58
CA VAL A 247 6.14 -5.39 -1.87
C VAL A 247 5.92 -5.69 -0.39
N ASP A 248 6.79 -6.53 0.15
CA ASP A 248 6.91 -6.81 1.58
C ASP A 248 8.26 -6.30 2.06
N TRP A 249 8.26 -5.17 2.74
CA TRP A 249 9.41 -4.65 3.45
C TRP A 249 9.37 -5.14 4.90
N MET A 250 10.31 -6.02 5.23
CA MET A 250 10.43 -6.69 6.52
C MET A 250 11.84 -6.48 7.11
N PRO A 251 12.08 -6.79 8.40
CA PRO A 251 13.41 -6.65 8.99
C PRO A 251 14.48 -7.42 8.18
N GLY A 252 15.37 -6.67 7.54
CA GLY A 252 16.52 -7.22 6.80
C GLY A 252 16.23 -7.82 5.43
N MET A 253 14.99 -7.73 4.92
CA MET A 253 14.64 -8.18 3.58
C MET A 253 13.49 -7.37 2.99
N THR A 254 13.61 -6.99 1.73
CA THR A 254 12.47 -6.62 0.89
C THR A 254 12.17 -7.77 -0.07
N SER A 255 10.90 -8.17 -0.16
CA SER A 255 10.45 -9.25 -1.05
C SER A 255 9.34 -8.75 -1.95
N TRP A 256 9.36 -9.13 -3.22
CA TRP A 256 8.38 -8.69 -4.22
C TRP A 256 7.67 -9.87 -4.85
N TYR A 257 6.39 -9.63 -5.15
CA TYR A 257 5.51 -10.61 -5.74
C TYR A 257 4.68 -10.00 -6.86
N VAL A 258 4.38 -10.83 -7.85
CA VAL A 258 3.40 -10.50 -8.89
C VAL A 258 2.39 -11.62 -8.96
N ASN A 259 1.10 -11.28 -8.79
CA ASN A 259 0.00 -12.24 -8.75
C ASN A 259 0.26 -13.39 -7.74
N GLY A 260 0.83 -13.05 -6.59
CA GLY A 260 1.15 -13.99 -5.52
C GLY A 260 2.41 -14.85 -5.73
N GLN A 261 3.11 -14.74 -6.86
CA GLN A 261 4.38 -15.42 -7.10
C GLN A 261 5.55 -14.54 -6.70
N SER A 262 6.53 -15.09 -5.97
CA SER A 262 7.76 -14.36 -5.64
C SER A 262 8.57 -14.13 -6.91
N VAL A 263 8.95 -12.88 -7.14
CA VAL A 263 9.74 -12.47 -8.30
C VAL A 263 11.13 -11.96 -7.89
N ALA A 264 11.25 -11.31 -6.73
CA ALA A 264 12.53 -10.84 -6.19
C ALA A 264 12.56 -10.93 -4.66
N ASN A 265 13.75 -11.12 -4.10
CA ASN A 265 14.02 -11.04 -2.65
C ASN A 265 15.41 -10.42 -2.48
N ILE A 266 15.49 -9.24 -1.86
CA ILE A 266 16.72 -8.44 -1.76
C ILE A 266 16.96 -8.05 -0.30
N ALA A 267 18.05 -8.58 0.27
CA ALA A 267 18.49 -8.25 1.63
C ALA A 267 19.45 -7.04 1.66
N PHE A 268 20.15 -6.80 0.55
CA PHE A 268 21.10 -5.70 0.42
C PHE A 268 20.36 -4.36 0.33
N GLN A 269 20.85 -3.34 1.03
CA GLN A 269 20.24 -2.00 1.15
C GLN A 269 18.76 -1.99 1.57
N THR A 270 18.26 -3.06 2.19
CA THR A 270 16.90 -3.07 2.75
C THR A 270 16.68 -1.83 3.62
N PRO A 271 15.59 -1.06 3.41
CA PRO A 271 15.23 0.04 4.29
C PRO A 271 15.13 -0.40 5.76
N ARG A 272 15.42 0.53 6.66
CA ARG A 272 15.58 0.31 8.10
C ARG A 272 14.84 1.35 8.92
N ASP A 273 14.78 2.58 8.41
CA ASP A 273 14.11 3.70 9.08
C ASP A 273 12.71 3.91 8.48
N PRO A 274 11.76 4.47 9.26
CA PRO A 274 10.41 4.72 8.75
C PRO A 274 10.40 5.60 7.50
N ALA A 275 9.52 5.26 6.56
CA ALA A 275 9.46 5.87 5.24
C ALA A 275 8.02 6.24 4.85
N GLY A 276 7.86 7.10 3.84
CA GLY A 276 6.60 7.30 3.15
C GLY A 276 6.37 6.23 2.08
N LEU A 277 5.17 6.23 1.48
CA LEU A 277 4.83 5.49 0.28
C LEU A 277 4.53 6.49 -0.84
N ILE A 278 5.13 6.29 -2.01
CA ILE A 278 4.98 7.17 -3.18
C ILE A 278 4.53 6.33 -4.37
N ILE A 279 3.63 6.90 -5.17
CA ILE A 279 3.16 6.31 -6.42
C ILE A 279 3.22 7.39 -7.49
N ASN A 280 3.89 7.11 -8.59
CA ASN A 280 4.04 8.08 -9.67
C ASN A 280 3.97 7.44 -11.07
N MET A 281 3.66 8.31 -12.04
CA MET A 281 3.80 8.03 -13.47
C MET A 281 4.55 9.21 -14.07
N TRP A 282 5.78 8.98 -14.52
CA TRP A 282 6.69 10.07 -14.83
C TRP A 282 7.61 9.78 -16.01
N SER A 283 8.17 10.85 -16.55
CA SER A 283 9.23 10.85 -17.54
C SER A 283 9.98 12.17 -17.44
N ASP A 284 11.25 12.15 -17.80
CA ASP A 284 12.12 13.33 -17.82
C ASP A 284 13.09 13.29 -19.01
N GLY A 285 12.90 12.31 -19.90
CA GLY A 285 13.79 12.05 -21.03
C GLY A 285 15.20 11.61 -20.64
N GLY A 286 15.45 11.34 -19.36
CA GLY A 286 16.73 10.87 -18.85
C GLY A 286 17.03 9.44 -19.31
N SER A 287 18.22 8.93 -18.98
CA SER A 287 18.65 7.57 -19.38
C SER A 287 17.71 6.49 -18.82
N TRP A 288 17.13 6.72 -17.64
CA TRP A 288 16.22 5.81 -16.96
C TRP A 288 14.91 5.65 -17.71
N THR A 289 14.13 6.72 -17.84
CA THR A 289 12.82 6.70 -18.48
C THR A 289 12.91 6.58 -19.99
N GLY A 290 14.00 7.11 -20.58
CA GLY A 290 14.19 7.24 -22.02
C GLY A 290 13.33 8.34 -22.61
N ASN A 291 13.47 8.55 -23.92
CA ASN A 291 12.74 9.60 -24.62
C ASN A 291 11.30 9.17 -24.95
N MET A 292 10.31 9.95 -24.51
CA MET A 292 8.93 9.89 -24.98
C MET A 292 8.72 10.81 -26.20
N SER A 293 8.03 10.34 -27.23
CA SER A 293 7.73 11.15 -28.42
C SER A 293 6.79 12.31 -28.08
N LEU A 294 6.89 13.44 -28.79
CA LEU A 294 5.99 14.57 -28.56
C LEU A 294 4.52 14.15 -28.74
N TYR A 295 3.67 14.57 -27.79
CA TYR A 295 2.24 14.29 -27.68
C TYR A 295 1.86 12.84 -27.32
N ASP A 296 2.85 12.00 -27.04
CA ASP A 296 2.60 10.70 -26.47
C ASP A 296 2.27 10.81 -24.97
N GLU A 297 1.51 9.83 -24.49
CA GLU A 297 1.11 9.70 -23.10
C GLU A 297 1.32 8.26 -22.62
N ALA A 298 1.52 8.11 -21.32
CA ALA A 298 1.53 6.82 -20.65
C ALA A 298 0.86 6.92 -19.28
N TYR A 299 0.30 5.80 -18.82
CA TYR A 299 -0.63 5.78 -17.69
C TYR A 299 -0.30 4.63 -16.74
N LEU A 300 -0.28 4.93 -15.45
CA LEU A 300 -0.43 3.95 -14.38
C LEU A 300 -1.90 3.96 -13.93
N GLN A 301 -2.59 2.85 -14.08
CA GLN A 301 -3.99 2.69 -13.69
C GLN A 301 -4.08 1.72 -12.52
N ILE A 302 -4.87 2.06 -11.50
CA ILE A 302 -4.99 1.30 -10.24
C ILE A 302 -6.46 1.12 -9.88
N GLN A 303 -6.89 -0.13 -9.77
CA GLN A 303 -8.25 -0.45 -9.32
C GLN A 303 -8.38 -0.41 -7.80
N TRP A 304 -7.39 -0.95 -7.08
CA TRP A 304 -7.38 -0.90 -5.62
C TRP A 304 -5.96 -1.02 -5.07
N MET A 305 -5.78 -0.57 -3.83
CA MET A 305 -4.58 -0.75 -3.05
C MET A 305 -4.91 -1.34 -1.67
N GLU A 306 -4.06 -2.23 -1.19
CA GLU A 306 -4.18 -2.77 0.16
C GLU A 306 -2.83 -2.74 0.87
N VAL A 307 -2.79 -2.00 1.98
CA VAL A 307 -1.56 -1.76 2.74
C VAL A 307 -1.78 -2.22 4.17
N VAL A 308 -0.94 -3.14 4.64
CA VAL A 308 -0.79 -3.42 6.07
C VAL A 308 0.59 -2.98 6.51
N TYR A 309 0.67 -2.32 7.65
CA TYR A 309 1.90 -1.69 8.09
C TYR A 309 1.98 -1.55 9.60
N ASN A 310 3.20 -1.46 10.09
CA ASN A 310 3.48 -0.97 11.44
C ASN A 310 3.98 0.46 11.36
N THR A 311 3.92 1.15 12.49
CA THR A 311 4.57 2.45 12.70
C THR A 311 5.68 2.30 13.73
N SER A 312 6.67 3.18 13.75
CA SER A 312 7.77 3.09 14.72
C SER A 312 7.30 3.34 16.16
N GLY A 313 6.07 3.83 16.33
CA GLY A 313 5.37 4.07 17.60
C GLY A 313 5.32 5.56 17.93
N PRO A 314 4.79 5.96 19.10
CA PRO A 314 4.98 7.33 19.58
C PRO A 314 6.48 7.57 19.76
N TYR A 315 7.02 8.61 19.12
CA TYR A 315 8.44 8.97 19.22
C TYR A 315 8.84 9.25 20.69
N THR A 316 9.33 8.23 21.38
CA THR A 316 10.05 8.37 22.65
C THR A 316 11.44 7.80 22.44
N GLY A 317 12.45 8.68 22.45
CA GLY A 317 13.81 8.39 22.04
C GLY A 317 14.43 7.11 22.62
N SER A 318 15.24 6.49 21.76
CA SER A 318 16.39 5.63 22.07
C SER A 318 16.35 4.81 23.37
N SER A 319 16.05 3.52 23.26
CA SER A 319 16.77 2.52 24.05
C SER A 319 16.86 1.14 23.39
N LYS A 320 18.11 0.73 23.22
CA LYS A 320 18.74 -0.60 23.07
C LYS A 320 17.84 -1.83 22.80
N ARG A 321 18.21 -2.52 21.72
CA ARG A 321 17.75 -3.84 21.24
C ARG A 321 17.91 -4.92 22.31
N ASP A 322 16.83 -5.65 22.58
CA ASP A 322 16.85 -7.01 23.13
C ASP A 322 16.19 -7.94 22.11
N VAL A 323 17.01 -8.62 21.31
CA VAL A 323 16.56 -9.55 20.26
C VAL A 323 16.48 -10.95 20.86
N GLY A 324 15.28 -11.43 21.17
CA GLY A 324 15.02 -12.79 21.60
C GLY A 324 14.49 -13.64 20.44
N PHE A 325 15.27 -14.63 19.99
CA PHE A 325 14.86 -15.58 18.96
C PHE A 325 13.78 -16.55 19.51
N GLY A 326 12.59 -16.50 18.90
CA GLY A 326 11.53 -17.50 19.06
C GLY A 326 11.15 -18.07 17.69
N ALA A 327 10.95 -19.38 17.61
CA ALA A 327 10.55 -20.05 16.38
C ALA A 327 9.16 -19.55 15.91
N SER A 328 9.10 -19.09 14.65
CA SER A 328 7.93 -18.51 13.98
C SER A 328 7.52 -17.09 14.42
N GLY A 329 8.19 -16.09 13.82
CA GLY A 329 7.74 -14.69 13.75
C GLY A 329 7.78 -13.93 15.08
N THR A 330 8.88 -13.25 15.36
CA THR A 330 9.03 -12.43 16.56
C THR A 330 8.24 -11.13 16.41
N LEU A 331 7.09 -11.03 17.08
CA LEU A 331 6.65 -9.74 17.60
C LEU A 331 7.71 -9.30 18.61
N GLU A 332 8.49 -8.26 18.30
CA GLU A 332 9.20 -7.55 19.36
C GLU A 332 8.15 -7.05 20.34
N LYS A 333 8.13 -7.62 21.56
CA LYS A 333 7.31 -7.10 22.64
C LYS A 333 7.81 -5.69 22.96
N ARG A 334 7.27 -4.66 22.30
CA ARG A 334 7.42 -3.29 22.75
C ARG A 334 6.83 -3.25 24.16
N LYS A 335 7.62 -2.84 25.13
CA LYS A 335 7.23 -2.77 26.54
C LYS A 335 5.94 -1.93 26.66
N GLY A 336 4.79 -2.57 26.84
CA GLY A 336 3.49 -1.90 26.99
C GLY A 336 2.46 -2.08 25.86
N THR A 337 2.74 -2.79 24.76
CA THR A 337 1.68 -3.16 23.79
C THR A 337 1.03 -4.48 24.20
N PRO A 338 -0.31 -4.52 24.40
CA PRO A 338 -1.03 -5.78 24.50
C PRO A 338 -0.79 -6.59 23.23
N GLY A 339 -0.36 -7.84 23.33
CA GLY A 339 -0.20 -8.70 22.16
C GLY A 339 -1.49 -8.81 21.34
N CYS A 340 -1.37 -9.19 20.07
CA CYS A 340 -2.49 -9.33 19.13
C CYS A 340 -3.61 -10.23 19.70
N LYS A 341 -4.73 -9.62 20.09
CA LYS A 341 -5.88 -10.34 20.68
C LYS A 341 -6.74 -10.98 19.61
N VAL A 342 -6.97 -10.28 18.51
CA VAL A 342 -7.71 -10.72 17.33
C VAL A 342 -6.79 -10.55 16.12
N VAL A 343 -6.47 -11.65 15.46
CA VAL A 343 -5.59 -11.66 14.28
C VAL A 343 -6.44 -11.92 13.06
N CYS A 344 -6.33 -11.04 12.08
CA CYS A 344 -6.97 -11.17 10.78
C CYS A 344 -5.93 -11.38 9.68
N GLY A 345 -6.29 -12.17 8.67
CA GLY A 345 -5.50 -12.40 7.48
C GLY A 345 -6.00 -11.49 6.36
N ILE A 346 -5.08 -10.89 5.61
CA ILE A 346 -5.42 -10.12 4.41
C ILE A 346 -5.25 -10.91 3.10
N ASP A 347 -4.54 -12.04 3.16
CA ASP A 347 -4.42 -12.96 2.02
C ASP A 347 -5.11 -14.31 2.30
N GLU A 348 -5.08 -14.77 3.56
CA GLU A 348 -5.62 -16.07 3.97
C GLU A 348 -7.10 -16.00 4.32
N LYS A 349 -7.90 -16.93 3.76
CA LYS A 349 -9.35 -17.06 4.03
C LYS A 349 -10.18 -15.80 3.68
N VAL A 350 -9.62 -14.90 2.88
CA VAL A 350 -10.32 -13.70 2.40
C VAL A 350 -11.29 -14.08 1.28
N ASN A 351 -12.56 -13.77 1.49
CA ASN A 351 -13.63 -14.02 0.51
C ASN A 351 -14.00 -12.78 -0.30
N VAL A 352 -13.69 -11.58 0.22
CA VAL A 352 -13.96 -10.29 -0.41
C VAL A 352 -12.68 -9.46 -0.33
N THR A 353 -12.16 -9.05 -1.49
CA THR A 353 -10.96 -8.20 -1.58
C THR A 353 -11.09 -6.97 -0.68
N GLY A 354 -10.06 -6.69 0.13
CA GLY A 354 -10.05 -5.56 1.05
C GLY A 354 -10.82 -5.76 2.36
N THR A 355 -11.36 -6.97 2.59
CA THR A 355 -12.02 -7.34 3.85
C THR A 355 -11.18 -8.40 4.56
N PRO A 356 -10.41 -8.03 5.59
CA PRO A 356 -9.59 -8.98 6.33
C PRO A 356 -10.45 -10.10 6.95
N ALA A 357 -9.95 -11.33 6.87
CA ALA A 357 -10.63 -12.50 7.41
C ALA A 357 -10.14 -12.85 8.81
N LEU A 358 -11.05 -13.07 9.75
CA LEU A 358 -10.69 -13.51 11.10
C LEU A 358 -9.94 -14.86 11.07
N LEU A 359 -8.77 -14.91 11.68
CA LEU A 359 -7.96 -16.13 11.78
C LEU A 359 -7.97 -16.70 13.20
N TYR A 360 -7.70 -15.85 14.19
CA TYR A 360 -7.63 -16.24 15.60
C TYR A 360 -8.23 -15.17 16.50
N ASN A 361 -8.91 -15.59 17.57
CA ASN A 361 -9.46 -14.71 18.59
C ASN A 361 -9.11 -15.23 19.98
N ASN A 362 -8.20 -14.52 20.65
CA ASN A 362 -7.68 -14.84 21.98
C ASN A 362 -8.29 -13.95 23.08
N THR A 363 -9.36 -13.21 22.81
CA THR A 363 -10.02 -12.33 23.80
C THR A 363 -10.55 -13.07 25.04
N GLY A 364 -10.75 -14.40 24.96
CA GLY A 364 -11.17 -15.25 26.08
C GLY A 364 -10.04 -15.80 26.96
N MET A 365 -8.77 -15.61 26.60
CA MET A 365 -7.63 -16.06 27.41
C MET A 365 -7.21 -14.93 28.36
N ALA A 366 -7.93 -14.76 29.47
CA ALA A 366 -7.39 -14.00 30.58
C ALA A 366 -6.03 -14.60 30.97
N PRO A 367 -5.00 -13.79 31.34
CA PRO A 367 -3.88 -14.36 32.07
C PRO A 367 -4.51 -14.97 33.32
N MET A 368 -4.41 -16.29 33.46
CA MET A 368 -4.70 -16.94 34.73
C MET A 368 -3.64 -16.38 35.69
N GLY A 369 -3.97 -15.24 36.29
CA GLY A 369 -3.15 -14.60 37.28
C GLY A 369 -3.04 -15.60 38.41
N TRP A 370 -1.87 -16.21 38.50
CA TRP A 370 -1.38 -16.72 39.77
C TRP A 370 -1.49 -15.56 40.76
N LYS A 371 -2.58 -15.53 41.52
CA LYS A 371 -2.62 -14.87 42.81
C LYS A 371 -1.68 -15.66 43.69
N GLY A 372 -0.41 -15.28 43.63
CA GLY A 372 0.52 -15.56 44.71
C GLY A 372 0.06 -14.76 45.91
N ASP A 373 -0.70 -15.41 46.79
CA ASP A 373 -0.82 -15.04 48.19
C ASP A 373 -1.17 -16.29 49.00
N GLY A 374 -0.30 -16.61 49.96
CA GLY A 374 -0.69 -17.38 51.14
C GLY A 374 -0.48 -18.90 51.09
N MET A 375 0.67 -19.32 51.62
CA MET A 375 0.89 -20.50 52.48
C MET A 375 -0.20 -21.60 52.54
N GLY A 376 0.23 -22.84 52.25
CA GLY A 376 -0.22 -24.01 53.01
C GLY A 376 -1.06 -25.03 52.24
N SER A 377 -0.41 -25.94 51.53
CA SER A 377 -0.64 -27.40 51.66
C SER A 377 0.23 -28.14 50.65
N MET A 378 1.36 -28.66 51.13
CA MET A 378 2.02 -29.77 50.45
C MET A 378 1.08 -30.97 50.53
N VAL A 379 0.34 -31.23 49.46
CA VAL A 379 -0.30 -32.53 49.24
C VAL A 379 0.81 -33.52 48.93
N TRP A 380 1.19 -34.28 49.96
CA TRP A 380 2.04 -35.46 49.85
C TRP A 380 1.38 -36.48 48.92
N ILE A 381 2.04 -36.79 47.80
CA ILE A 381 1.74 -37.99 47.01
C ILE A 381 2.69 -39.09 47.52
N PRO A 382 2.20 -40.15 48.19
CA PRO A 382 3.06 -41.26 48.57
C PRO A 382 3.36 -42.13 47.35
N LEU A 383 4.62 -42.12 46.91
CA LEU A 383 5.19 -43.15 46.05
C LEU A 383 5.23 -44.48 46.83
N LEU A 384 4.27 -45.35 46.56
CA LEU A 384 4.29 -46.75 47.00
C LEU A 384 5.37 -47.51 46.22
N LEU A 385 6.52 -47.69 46.87
CA LEU A 385 7.53 -48.69 46.52
C LEU A 385 6.95 -50.09 46.79
N VAL A 386 6.59 -50.82 45.73
CA VAL A 386 6.38 -52.27 45.81
C VAL A 386 7.71 -52.94 45.45
N GLY A 387 8.49 -53.23 46.48
CA GLY A 387 9.55 -54.23 46.44
C GLY A 387 8.95 -55.60 46.73
N GLY A 388 9.06 -56.51 45.77
CA GLY A 388 8.71 -57.92 45.93
C GLY A 388 9.79 -58.78 45.27
N ALA A 389 10.85 -59.04 46.01
CA ALA A 389 11.74 -60.17 45.74
C ALA A 389 11.08 -61.45 46.26
N ILE A 390 11.21 -62.57 45.55
CA ILE A 390 11.52 -63.90 46.10
C ILE A 390 11.81 -64.89 44.95
N PHE A 391 13.09 -65.28 44.87
CA PHE A 391 13.72 -66.60 44.66
C PHE A 391 13.15 -67.72 43.77
N GLY A 392 14.09 -68.38 43.06
CA GLY A 392 14.12 -69.84 42.87
C GLY A 392 14.82 -70.33 41.58
N TYR A 393 16.14 -70.62 41.60
CA TYR A 393 16.77 -71.97 41.43
C TYR A 393 16.49 -72.64 40.06
N PHE A 394 17.45 -72.80 39.15
CA PHE A 394 18.62 -73.72 39.13
C PHE A 394 19.51 -73.40 37.92
#